data_AF-A0A520A2J0-F1
#
_entry.id   AF-A0A520A2J0-F1
#
_cell.length_a   1.000
_cell.length_b   1.000
_cell.length_c   1.000
_cell.angle_alpha   90.00
_cell.angle_beta   90.00
_cell.angle_gamma   90.00
#
_symmetry.space_group_name_H-M   'P 1'
#
loop_
_entity.id
_entity.type
_entity.pdbx_description
1 polymer ?
#
loop_
_entity_poly.entity_id
_entity_poly.type
_entity_poly.pdbx_seq_one_letter_code
_entity_poly.pdbx_strand_id
1 'polypeptide(L)'
;VKAGGATFTKTLKIETVMPNRLKIDFNVGNRTYLTAGTSASTLSAKWLFGTSAQNLKAKVDVNLNTTETKFKGFDGFSFDNPTVNFESQIKTIFEGTLNAAGTAQVNTNLNENNTAPGVLRANFTTKVFEPGGNFSIDNFSIPYHVYNNYLGIKPEKGDKLSGMLVTGKDHKIEIVNVNTDGKLLTGSKTVQVEVYKTQWRWWWEQDNQYTYANFTQNQYNKLVETHQVNLSNGKGSYKLRIDEPEWGRYLILVRDLNGGHVTGKSVYVDWPGWAQREQGANPTEASMLSFTANKEKFTVGEDITLTIPSAKNGRALISIENGSRVLKTFWIDTKAGQTQYSFKAEKEMAPNVFA
;
A
#
# COMPACT_ATOMS: atom_id res chain seq x y z
N VAL A 1 -20.16 27.85 0.02
CA VAL A 1 -19.61 29.19 0.39
C VAL A 1 -18.48 29.52 -0.56
N LYS A 2 -18.36 30.77 -1.03
CA LYS A 2 -17.23 31.22 -1.85
C LYS A 2 -16.41 32.22 -1.03
N ALA A 3 -15.09 32.04 -0.98
CA ALA A 3 -14.17 32.99 -0.37
C ALA A 3 -12.94 33.13 -1.29
N GLY A 4 -12.76 34.31 -1.88
CA GLY A 4 -11.77 34.53 -2.93
C GLY A 4 -12.03 33.63 -4.14
N GLY A 5 -10.97 32.97 -4.66
CA GLY A 5 -11.07 31.99 -5.75
C GLY A 5 -11.48 30.57 -5.31
N ALA A 6 -11.60 30.31 -4.01
CA ALA A 6 -11.95 28.99 -3.49
C ALA A 6 -13.48 28.84 -3.35
N THR A 7 -13.99 27.71 -3.84
CA THR A 7 -15.39 27.30 -3.63
C THR A 7 -15.44 26.16 -2.63
N PHE A 8 -16.14 26.40 -1.52
CA PHE A 8 -16.40 25.40 -0.50
C PHE A 8 -17.78 24.81 -0.74
N THR A 9 -17.81 23.54 -1.12
CA THR A 9 -19.05 22.76 -1.28
C THR A 9 -19.17 21.78 -0.11
N LYS A 10 -20.41 21.56 0.32
CA LYS A 10 -20.75 20.45 1.23
C LYS A 10 -21.86 19.67 0.55
N THR A 11 -21.56 18.46 0.12
CA THR A 11 -22.56 17.57 -0.44
C THR A 11 -23.45 17.06 0.67
N LEU A 12 -24.76 17.31 0.56
CA LEU A 12 -25.78 16.69 1.38
C LEU A 12 -26.47 15.64 0.51
N LYS A 13 -26.28 14.36 0.84
CA LYS A 13 -27.02 13.28 0.19
C LYS A 13 -28.43 13.23 0.82
N ILE A 14 -29.46 13.32 -0.02
CA ILE A 14 -30.86 13.19 0.39
C ILE A 14 -31.36 11.88 -0.20
N GLU A 15 -31.61 10.90 0.66
CA GLU A 15 -32.07 9.57 0.28
C GLU A 15 -33.29 9.18 1.12
N THR A 16 -34.25 8.49 0.51
CA THR A 16 -35.37 7.89 1.24
C THR A 16 -34.94 6.52 1.75
N VAL A 17 -34.78 6.39 3.07
CA VAL A 17 -34.36 5.14 3.72
C VAL A 17 -35.51 4.52 4.49
N MET A 18 -35.69 3.20 4.34
CA MET A 18 -36.58 2.43 5.20
C MET A 18 -35.77 1.88 6.38
N PRO A 19 -36.14 2.17 7.64
CA PRO A 19 -35.37 1.71 8.79
C PRO A 19 -35.49 0.20 8.97
N ASN A 20 -34.42 -0.41 9.49
CA ASN A 20 -34.45 -1.81 9.92
C ASN A 20 -35.55 -2.04 10.96
N ARG A 21 -36.22 -3.19 10.87
CA ARG A 21 -37.24 -3.67 11.82
C ARG A 21 -36.76 -4.86 12.65
N LEU A 22 -35.68 -5.48 12.22
CA LEU A 22 -35.00 -6.58 12.90
C LEU A 22 -33.64 -6.08 13.41
N LYS A 23 -33.29 -6.47 14.63
CA LYS A 23 -31.91 -6.49 15.11
C LYS A 23 -31.27 -7.77 14.61
N ILE A 24 -30.22 -7.64 13.82
CA ILE A 24 -29.42 -8.74 13.28
C ILE A 24 -28.07 -8.73 14.02
N ASP A 25 -27.57 -9.91 14.35
CA ASP A 25 -26.24 -10.09 14.95
C ASP A 25 -25.55 -11.27 14.25
N PHE A 26 -24.45 -10.99 13.56
CA PHE A 26 -23.59 -11.98 12.94
C PHE A 26 -22.35 -12.20 13.82
N ASN A 27 -22.41 -13.22 14.67
CA ASN A 27 -21.47 -13.41 15.76
C ASN A 27 -20.38 -14.42 15.40
N VAL A 28 -19.14 -13.95 15.34
CA VAL A 28 -17.92 -14.75 15.07
C VAL A 28 -17.19 -15.16 16.37
N GLY A 29 -17.84 -15.05 17.52
CA GLY A 29 -17.27 -15.27 18.86
C GLY A 29 -16.32 -14.15 19.29
N ASN A 30 -15.36 -14.47 20.15
CA ASN A 30 -14.34 -13.52 20.64
C ASN A 30 -13.16 -13.34 19.67
N ARG A 31 -13.35 -13.67 18.39
CA ARG A 31 -12.27 -13.64 17.39
C ARG A 31 -12.02 -12.21 16.94
N THR A 32 -10.75 -11.82 16.92
CA THR A 32 -10.30 -10.54 16.37
C THR A 32 -9.99 -10.61 14.87
N TYR A 33 -9.85 -11.82 14.33
CA TYR A 33 -9.65 -12.11 12.92
C TYR A 33 -10.18 -13.51 12.55
N LEU A 34 -10.36 -13.77 11.26
CA LEU A 34 -10.64 -15.09 10.70
C LEU A 34 -9.36 -15.67 10.06
N THR A 35 -9.23 -16.99 10.03
CA THR A 35 -8.19 -17.73 9.29
C THR A 35 -8.81 -18.79 8.38
N ALA A 36 -8.06 -19.29 7.40
CA ALA A 36 -8.47 -20.49 6.66
C ALA A 36 -8.81 -21.64 7.64
N GLY A 37 -9.90 -22.35 7.39
CA GLY A 37 -10.38 -23.41 8.29
C GLY A 37 -11.12 -22.94 9.56
N THR A 38 -11.38 -21.64 9.73
CA THR A 38 -12.17 -21.14 10.86
C THR A 38 -13.60 -21.71 10.86
N SER A 39 -14.04 -22.19 12.03
CA SER A 39 -15.33 -22.84 12.28
C SER A 39 -16.55 -21.91 12.14
N ALA A 40 -17.75 -22.48 12.38
CA ALA A 40 -19.04 -21.81 12.25
C ALA A 40 -19.19 -20.53 13.08
N SER A 41 -19.87 -19.55 12.48
CA SER A 41 -20.37 -18.33 13.10
C SER A 41 -21.88 -18.45 13.32
N THR A 42 -22.42 -17.72 14.30
CA THR A 42 -23.85 -17.76 14.59
C THR A 42 -24.52 -16.50 14.07
N LEU A 43 -25.46 -16.66 13.15
CA LEU A 43 -26.41 -15.62 12.79
C LEU A 43 -27.58 -15.66 13.78
N SER A 44 -27.95 -14.52 14.35
CA SER A 44 -29.21 -14.36 15.09
C SER A 44 -29.97 -13.12 14.65
N ALA A 45 -31.30 -13.19 14.72
CA ALA A 45 -32.16 -12.04 14.48
C ALA A 45 -33.36 -12.02 15.43
N LYS A 46 -33.77 -10.81 15.81
CA LYS A 46 -34.95 -10.53 16.63
C LYS A 46 -35.66 -9.32 16.09
N TRP A 47 -36.98 -9.29 16.22
CA TRP A 47 -37.73 -8.06 15.98
C TRP A 47 -37.29 -6.99 16.99
N LEU A 48 -37.28 -5.72 16.58
CA LEU A 48 -36.91 -4.62 17.48
C LEU A 48 -37.85 -4.48 18.69
N PHE A 49 -39.08 -5.01 18.60
CA PHE A 49 -40.02 -5.14 19.72
C PHE A 49 -39.81 -6.40 20.58
N GLY A 50 -38.75 -7.17 20.34
CA GLY A 50 -38.21 -8.18 21.25
C GLY A 50 -38.51 -9.64 20.93
N THR A 51 -39.40 -9.94 19.98
CA THR A 51 -39.75 -11.34 19.63
C THR A 51 -38.71 -11.99 18.72
N SER A 52 -38.63 -13.32 18.75
CA SER A 52 -37.76 -14.12 17.88
C SER A 52 -38.16 -13.95 16.40
N ALA A 53 -37.16 -13.79 15.52
CA ALA A 53 -37.34 -13.77 14.07
C ALA A 53 -37.42 -15.19 13.48
N GLN A 54 -38.30 -16.02 14.07
CA GLN A 54 -38.42 -17.42 13.70
C GLN A 54 -38.85 -17.61 12.24
N ASN A 55 -38.32 -18.63 11.59
CA ASN A 55 -38.67 -19.05 10.23
C ASN A 55 -38.52 -17.97 9.14
N LEU A 56 -37.82 -16.86 9.44
CA LEU A 56 -37.50 -15.87 8.44
C LEU A 56 -36.35 -16.35 7.55
N LYS A 57 -36.44 -16.05 6.25
CA LYS A 57 -35.34 -16.31 5.32
C LYS A 57 -34.19 -15.36 5.65
N ALA A 58 -32.97 -15.86 5.52
CA ALA A 58 -31.77 -15.08 5.73
C ALA A 58 -30.71 -15.43 4.69
N LYS A 59 -29.92 -14.43 4.32
CA LYS A 59 -28.81 -14.54 3.38
C LYS A 59 -27.59 -13.81 3.94
N VAL A 60 -26.43 -14.44 3.87
CA VAL A 60 -25.14 -13.85 4.24
C VAL A 60 -24.22 -13.90 3.04
N ASP A 61 -23.89 -12.72 2.53
CA ASP A 61 -22.86 -12.53 1.51
C ASP A 61 -21.57 -12.07 2.18
N VAL A 62 -20.42 -12.50 1.66
CA VAL A 62 -19.10 -12.01 2.06
C VAL A 62 -18.40 -11.43 0.84
N ASN A 63 -17.78 -10.28 1.02
CA ASN A 63 -16.89 -9.67 0.06
C ASN A 63 -15.48 -9.54 0.64
N LEU A 64 -14.50 -10.17 -0.02
CA LEU A 64 -13.10 -10.06 0.37
C LEU A 64 -12.42 -8.91 -0.35
N ASN A 65 -11.74 -8.04 0.40
CA ASN A 65 -11.05 -6.87 -0.14
C ASN A 65 -9.62 -6.83 0.36
N THR A 66 -8.71 -6.29 -0.45
CA THR A 66 -7.34 -6.02 -0.01
C THR A 66 -7.33 -4.95 1.07
N THR A 67 -6.41 -5.08 2.02
CA THR A 67 -6.10 -4.07 3.01
C THR A 67 -4.61 -4.10 3.26
N GLU A 68 -4.03 -3.00 3.71
CA GLU A 68 -2.60 -2.96 4.02
C GLU A 68 -2.31 -3.87 5.22
N THR A 69 -1.40 -4.82 5.04
CA THR A 69 -1.01 -5.74 6.11
C THR A 69 -0.05 -5.06 7.08
N LYS A 70 -0.43 -4.97 8.36
CA LYS A 70 0.38 -4.38 9.43
C LYS A 70 0.38 -5.23 10.68
N PHE A 71 1.53 -5.22 11.36
CA PHE A 71 1.71 -5.83 12.68
C PHE A 71 2.34 -4.82 13.64
N LYS A 72 1.84 -4.75 14.86
CA LYS A 72 2.34 -3.84 15.90
C LYS A 72 3.81 -4.13 16.20
N GLY A 73 4.65 -3.10 16.24
CA GLY A 73 6.09 -3.22 16.50
C GLY A 73 6.96 -3.49 15.26
N PHE A 74 6.35 -3.54 14.06
CA PHE A 74 7.05 -3.69 12.78
C PHE A 74 6.86 -2.47 11.88
N ASP A 75 6.93 -1.28 12.46
CA ASP A 75 6.83 -0.03 11.70
C ASP A 75 7.91 0.03 10.60
N GLY A 76 7.49 0.41 9.39
CA GLY A 76 8.33 0.51 8.20
C GLY A 76 8.53 -0.81 7.43
N PHE A 77 8.11 -1.95 7.98
CA PHE A 77 8.05 -3.21 7.23
C PHE A 77 6.84 -3.21 6.27
N SER A 78 7.06 -3.71 5.06
CA SER A 78 6.00 -4.11 4.14
C SER A 78 5.74 -5.59 4.33
N PHE A 79 4.48 -6.00 4.39
CA PHE A 79 4.08 -7.40 4.41
C PHE A 79 3.36 -7.79 3.12
N ASP A 80 2.74 -6.86 2.40
CA ASP A 80 2.00 -7.23 1.20
C ASP A 80 2.91 -7.63 0.02
N ASN A 81 2.42 -8.53 -0.83
CA ASN A 81 2.99 -8.84 -2.13
C ASN A 81 2.48 -7.82 -3.17
N PRO A 82 3.32 -6.91 -3.66
CA PRO A 82 2.89 -5.90 -4.61
C PRO A 82 2.61 -6.47 -6.01
N THR A 83 3.06 -7.70 -6.32
CA THR A 83 2.87 -8.32 -7.65
C THR A 83 1.55 -9.08 -7.81
N VAL A 84 0.71 -9.09 -6.78
CA VAL A 84 -0.55 -9.83 -6.78
C VAL A 84 -1.69 -8.86 -6.90
N ASN A 85 -2.46 -8.99 -7.98
CA ASN A 85 -3.76 -8.33 -8.10
C ASN A 85 -4.84 -9.25 -7.55
N PHE A 86 -5.47 -8.83 -6.45
CA PHE A 86 -6.56 -9.59 -5.87
C PHE A 86 -7.89 -9.00 -6.34
N GLU A 87 -8.64 -9.79 -7.10
CA GLU A 87 -9.97 -9.42 -7.54
C GLU A 87 -10.98 -9.75 -6.45
N SER A 88 -11.67 -8.70 -5.99
CA SER A 88 -12.72 -8.81 -4.99
C SER A 88 -13.93 -9.55 -5.58
N GLN A 89 -14.38 -10.61 -4.92
CA GLN A 89 -15.56 -11.37 -5.31
C GLN A 89 -16.54 -11.45 -4.14
N ILE A 90 -17.82 -11.25 -4.47
CA ILE A 90 -18.93 -11.46 -3.53
C ILE A 90 -19.33 -12.93 -3.59
N LYS A 91 -19.37 -13.58 -2.43
CA LYS A 91 -19.75 -14.98 -2.28
C LYS A 91 -20.88 -15.11 -1.27
N THR A 92 -21.94 -15.81 -1.63
CA THR A 92 -22.97 -16.22 -0.65
C THR A 92 -22.45 -17.40 0.17
N ILE A 93 -22.32 -17.22 1.48
CA ILE A 93 -21.84 -18.26 2.40
C ILE A 93 -22.96 -18.89 3.24
N PHE A 94 -24.13 -18.27 3.22
CA PHE A 94 -25.34 -18.81 3.82
C PHE A 94 -26.57 -18.29 3.09
N GLU A 95 -27.48 -19.19 2.76
CA GLU A 95 -28.83 -18.87 2.33
C GLU A 95 -29.76 -19.95 2.90
N GLY A 96 -30.73 -19.53 3.71
CA GLY A 96 -31.56 -20.47 4.45
C GLY A 96 -32.56 -19.79 5.35
N THR A 97 -33.07 -20.53 6.33
CA THR A 97 -34.13 -20.07 7.22
C THR A 97 -33.65 -20.11 8.67
N LEU A 98 -34.01 -19.11 9.46
CA LEU A 98 -33.73 -19.08 10.89
C LEU A 98 -34.60 -20.09 11.64
N ASN A 99 -34.05 -20.75 12.67
CA ASN A 99 -34.79 -21.69 13.50
C ASN A 99 -35.82 -20.98 14.43
N ALA A 100 -36.50 -21.74 15.30
CA ALA A 100 -37.48 -21.20 16.25
C ALA A 100 -36.92 -20.12 17.20
N ALA A 101 -35.63 -20.19 17.53
CA ALA A 101 -34.95 -19.19 18.35
C ALA A 101 -34.46 -17.97 17.55
N GLY A 102 -34.71 -17.93 16.23
CA GLY A 102 -34.28 -16.85 15.35
C GLY A 102 -32.78 -16.94 15.03
N THR A 103 -32.20 -18.14 15.03
CA THR A 103 -30.77 -18.35 14.81
C THR A 103 -30.46 -19.31 13.67
N ALA A 104 -29.26 -19.20 13.10
CA ALA A 104 -28.71 -20.12 12.12
C ALA A 104 -27.18 -20.23 12.28
N GLN A 105 -26.62 -21.40 11.95
CA GLN A 105 -25.17 -21.60 11.88
C GLN A 105 -24.69 -21.30 10.46
N VAL A 106 -23.62 -20.50 10.35
CA VAL A 106 -23.03 -20.06 9.09
C VAL A 106 -21.59 -20.53 9.02
N ASN A 107 -21.24 -21.26 7.96
CA ASN A 107 -19.85 -21.69 7.77
C ASN A 107 -19.02 -20.52 7.24
N THR A 108 -18.07 -20.04 8.04
CA THR A 108 -17.16 -18.95 7.70
C THR A 108 -15.80 -19.43 7.18
N ASN A 109 -15.72 -20.67 6.70
CA ASN A 109 -14.55 -21.13 5.96
C ASN A 109 -14.61 -20.63 4.50
N LEU A 110 -13.89 -19.55 4.21
CA LEU A 110 -14.00 -18.85 2.93
C LEU A 110 -13.29 -19.54 1.77
N ASN A 111 -12.35 -20.45 2.05
CA ASN A 111 -11.57 -21.23 1.09
C ASN A 111 -11.04 -20.37 -0.08
N GLU A 112 -10.06 -19.53 0.21
CA GLU A 112 -9.34 -18.75 -0.81
C GLU A 112 -8.07 -19.47 -1.23
N ASN A 113 -7.80 -19.56 -2.54
CA ASN A 113 -6.73 -20.37 -3.13
C ASN A 113 -5.31 -19.75 -2.98
N ASN A 114 -4.96 -19.21 -1.82
CA ASN A 114 -3.61 -18.73 -1.46
C ASN A 114 -2.98 -17.66 -2.38
N THR A 115 -3.78 -16.91 -3.13
CA THR A 115 -3.33 -15.83 -4.03
C THR A 115 -3.60 -14.43 -3.48
N ALA A 116 -3.64 -14.26 -2.15
CA ALA A 116 -3.84 -12.95 -1.55
C ALA A 116 -2.49 -12.18 -1.44
N PRO A 117 -2.46 -10.87 -1.65
CA PRO A 117 -1.24 -10.09 -1.45
C PRO A 117 -0.82 -10.06 0.02
N GLY A 118 -1.76 -10.26 0.95
CA GLY A 118 -1.50 -10.24 2.38
C GLY A 118 -2.76 -10.59 3.18
N VAL A 119 -2.98 -9.88 4.27
CA VAL A 119 -4.24 -9.92 5.03
C VAL A 119 -5.35 -9.29 4.19
N LEU A 120 -6.51 -9.95 4.16
CA LEU A 120 -7.70 -9.42 3.51
C LEU A 120 -8.66 -8.88 4.57
N ARG A 121 -9.62 -8.05 4.14
CA ARG A 121 -10.79 -7.67 4.95
C ARG A 121 -12.00 -8.42 4.43
N ALA A 122 -12.61 -9.24 5.30
CA ALA A 122 -13.88 -9.88 5.02
C ALA A 122 -15.03 -8.97 5.44
N ASN A 123 -15.82 -8.52 4.47
CA ASN A 123 -17.00 -7.69 4.68
C ASN A 123 -18.25 -8.56 4.51
N PHE A 124 -18.95 -8.86 5.60
CA PHE A 124 -20.19 -9.62 5.61
C PHE A 124 -21.38 -8.69 5.50
N THR A 125 -22.31 -9.05 4.63
CA THR A 125 -23.61 -8.40 4.49
C THR A 125 -24.69 -9.42 4.77
N THR A 126 -25.42 -9.22 5.86
CA THR A 126 -26.50 -10.10 6.29
C THR A 126 -27.84 -9.46 5.99
N LYS A 127 -28.72 -10.18 5.31
CA LYS A 127 -30.11 -9.78 5.07
C LYS A 127 -31.04 -10.79 5.70
N VAL A 128 -32.04 -10.32 6.45
CA VAL A 128 -33.13 -11.15 6.98
C VAL A 128 -34.44 -10.62 6.44
N PHE A 129 -35.18 -11.48 5.75
CA PHE A 129 -36.36 -11.12 4.97
C PHE A 129 -37.64 -11.29 5.79
N GLU A 130 -38.45 -10.24 5.81
CA GLU A 130 -39.83 -10.26 6.28
C GLU A 130 -40.70 -11.10 5.32
N PRO A 131 -41.84 -11.65 5.79
CA PRO A 131 -42.75 -12.43 4.92
C PRO A 131 -43.24 -11.66 3.67
N GLY A 132 -43.34 -10.32 3.77
CA GLY A 132 -43.74 -9.45 2.67
C GLY A 132 -42.62 -9.12 1.65
N GLY A 133 -41.43 -9.70 1.79
CA GLY A 133 -40.31 -9.53 0.85
C GLY A 133 -39.35 -8.38 1.17
N ASN A 134 -39.71 -7.46 2.07
CA ASN A 134 -38.78 -6.50 2.64
C ASN A 134 -37.71 -7.20 3.48
N PHE A 135 -36.58 -6.54 3.74
CA PHE A 135 -35.53 -7.08 4.60
C PHE A 135 -34.93 -6.02 5.51
N SER A 136 -34.45 -6.46 6.66
CA SER A 136 -33.46 -5.70 7.43
C SER A 136 -32.06 -6.18 7.05
N ILE A 137 -31.09 -5.27 7.12
CA ILE A 137 -29.70 -5.52 6.71
C ILE A 137 -28.72 -5.12 7.81
N ASP A 138 -27.66 -5.90 7.97
CA ASP A 138 -26.53 -5.56 8.83
C ASP A 138 -25.20 -5.87 8.15
N ASN A 139 -24.16 -5.09 8.47
CA ASN A 139 -22.84 -5.23 7.88
C ASN A 139 -21.78 -5.38 8.98
N PHE A 140 -20.93 -6.39 8.83
CA PHE A 140 -19.86 -6.70 9.77
C PHE A 140 -18.56 -6.90 9.00
N SER A 141 -17.43 -6.34 9.49
CA SER A 141 -16.13 -6.55 8.86
C SER A 141 -15.09 -7.02 9.85
N ILE A 142 -14.23 -7.94 9.41
CA ILE A 142 -13.16 -8.51 10.23
C ILE A 142 -11.93 -8.85 9.36
N PRO A 143 -10.69 -8.71 9.87
CA PRO A 143 -9.51 -9.18 9.15
C PRO A 143 -9.59 -10.68 8.86
N TYR A 144 -9.08 -11.10 7.70
CA TYR A 144 -8.99 -12.48 7.27
C TYR A 144 -7.54 -12.81 6.89
N HIS A 145 -6.92 -13.66 7.71
CA HIS A 145 -5.58 -14.18 7.47
C HIS A 145 -5.67 -15.40 6.55
N VAL A 146 -5.25 -15.20 5.29
CA VAL A 146 -5.12 -16.28 4.30
C VAL A 146 -3.93 -17.19 4.62
N TYR A 147 -2.90 -16.64 5.26
CA TYR A 147 -1.66 -17.35 5.61
C TYR A 147 -1.51 -17.48 7.12
N ASN A 148 -0.85 -18.56 7.58
CA ASN A 148 -0.57 -18.78 9.00
C ASN A 148 0.59 -17.92 9.52
N ASN A 149 1.43 -17.42 8.62
CA ASN A 149 2.55 -16.53 8.93
C ASN A 149 2.80 -15.58 7.77
N TYR A 150 3.44 -14.45 8.09
CA TYR A 150 3.68 -13.34 7.19
C TYR A 150 5.15 -12.95 7.22
N LEU A 151 5.77 -13.05 6.05
CA LEU A 151 7.09 -12.48 5.79
C LEU A 151 6.95 -10.96 5.68
N GLY A 152 7.87 -10.22 6.30
CA GLY A 152 7.95 -8.76 6.19
C GLY A 152 9.33 -8.33 5.72
N ILE A 153 9.38 -7.28 4.91
CA ILE A 153 10.62 -6.69 4.37
C ILE A 153 10.71 -5.21 4.72
N LYS A 154 11.89 -4.77 5.18
CA LYS A 154 12.21 -3.37 5.43
C LYS A 154 13.61 -3.04 4.89
N PRO A 155 13.69 -2.37 3.72
CA PRO A 155 14.94 -1.80 3.25
C PRO A 155 15.47 -0.74 4.23
N GLU A 156 16.79 -0.54 4.24
CA GLU A 156 17.37 0.62 4.93
C GLU A 156 16.79 1.92 4.39
N LYS A 157 16.78 2.95 5.24
CA LYS A 157 16.45 4.30 4.79
C LYS A 157 17.56 4.75 3.84
N GLY A 158 17.17 5.17 2.64
CA GLY A 158 18.08 5.78 1.69
C GLY A 158 18.56 7.16 2.15
N ASP A 159 19.18 7.89 1.23
CA ASP A 159 19.61 9.26 1.44
C ASP A 159 18.48 10.11 2.03
N LYS A 160 18.82 11.02 2.96
CA LYS A 160 17.82 11.79 3.72
C LYS A 160 16.98 12.72 2.84
N LEU A 161 17.53 13.17 1.71
CA LEU A 161 16.89 14.13 0.82
C LEU A 161 16.13 13.43 -0.30
N SER A 162 16.67 12.35 -0.86
CA SER A 162 16.07 11.66 -2.00
C SER A 162 15.31 10.37 -1.65
N GLY A 163 15.58 9.78 -0.47
CA GLY A 163 15.09 8.45 -0.09
C GLY A 163 15.72 7.30 -0.88
N MET A 164 16.68 7.59 -1.75
CA MET A 164 17.29 6.63 -2.68
C MET A 164 18.45 5.89 -2.03
N LEU A 165 18.64 4.62 -2.42
CA LEU A 165 19.86 3.88 -2.14
C LEU A 165 20.95 4.28 -3.15
N VAL A 166 22.22 4.10 -2.79
CA VAL A 166 23.36 4.48 -3.64
C VAL A 166 24.08 3.26 -4.23
N THR A 167 24.52 3.31 -5.47
CA THR A 167 25.33 2.24 -6.06
C THR A 167 26.68 2.07 -5.36
N GLY A 168 27.33 0.92 -5.58
CA GLY A 168 28.66 0.65 -5.05
C GLY A 168 28.72 0.39 -3.54
N LYS A 169 27.57 0.35 -2.86
CA LYS A 169 27.43 0.16 -1.41
C LYS A 169 26.48 -0.99 -1.09
N ASP A 170 26.79 -1.71 -0.01
CA ASP A 170 25.88 -2.68 0.59
C ASP A 170 24.77 -1.98 1.38
N HIS A 171 23.52 -2.30 1.05
CA HIS A 171 22.32 -1.83 1.73
C HIS A 171 21.67 -2.97 2.50
N LYS A 172 21.39 -2.77 3.77
CA LYS A 172 20.75 -3.79 4.61
C LYS A 172 19.25 -3.84 4.33
N ILE A 173 18.77 -5.02 3.98
CA ILE A 173 17.35 -5.34 3.88
C ILE A 173 16.99 -6.24 5.07
N GLU A 174 16.21 -5.71 6.01
CA GLU A 174 15.72 -6.49 7.14
C GLU A 174 14.54 -7.36 6.72
N ILE A 175 14.56 -8.62 7.13
CA ILE A 175 13.51 -9.61 6.85
C ILE A 175 13.00 -10.16 8.16
N VAL A 176 11.68 -10.24 8.30
CA VAL A 176 11.01 -10.82 9.46
C VAL A 176 10.00 -11.88 9.04
N ASN A 177 9.67 -12.79 9.96
CA ASN A 177 8.56 -13.72 9.82
C ASN A 177 7.74 -13.75 11.10
N VAL A 178 6.48 -13.37 11.01
CA VAL A 178 5.57 -13.25 12.14
C VAL A 178 4.35 -14.14 11.97
N ASN A 179 3.77 -14.62 13.07
CA ASN A 179 2.47 -15.29 13.07
C ASN A 179 1.32 -14.28 12.87
N THR A 180 0.07 -14.77 12.84
CA THR A 180 -1.14 -13.95 12.70
C THR A 180 -1.33 -12.90 13.82
N ASP A 181 -0.74 -13.12 15.00
CA ASP A 181 -0.75 -12.16 16.11
C ASP A 181 0.38 -11.10 16.02
N GLY A 182 1.22 -11.17 14.99
CA GLY A 182 2.38 -10.30 14.83
C GLY A 182 3.56 -10.67 15.74
N LYS A 183 3.61 -11.89 16.29
CA LYS A 183 4.76 -12.39 17.05
C LYS A 183 5.76 -13.08 16.13
N LEU A 184 7.05 -12.83 16.34
CA LEU A 184 8.12 -13.50 15.61
C LEU A 184 8.04 -15.02 15.81
N LEU A 185 8.17 -15.76 14.73
CA LEU A 185 8.27 -17.21 14.81
C LEU A 185 9.61 -17.65 15.41
N THR A 186 9.59 -18.67 16.25
CA THR A 186 10.79 -19.25 16.86
C THR A 186 11.47 -20.25 15.92
N GLY A 187 12.77 -20.48 16.10
CA GLY A 187 13.52 -21.49 15.33
C GLY A 187 14.19 -20.94 14.08
N SER A 188 14.53 -21.82 13.14
CA SER A 188 15.22 -21.47 11.89
C SER A 188 14.31 -21.70 10.68
N LYS A 189 14.31 -20.75 9.74
CA LYS A 189 13.59 -20.87 8.46
C LYS A 189 14.41 -20.25 7.34
N THR A 190 14.57 -20.94 6.23
CA THR A 190 15.20 -20.38 5.02
C THR A 190 14.12 -19.79 4.13
N VAL A 191 14.36 -18.57 3.64
CA VAL A 191 13.50 -17.87 2.67
C VAL A 191 14.31 -17.51 1.43
N GLN A 192 13.63 -17.34 0.30
CA GLN A 192 14.25 -16.89 -0.94
C GLN A 192 14.00 -15.40 -1.15
N VAL A 193 15.07 -14.64 -1.37
CA VAL A 193 15.03 -13.25 -1.81
C VAL A 193 15.25 -13.23 -3.32
N GLU A 194 14.42 -12.50 -4.04
CA GLU A 194 14.56 -12.26 -5.47
C GLU A 194 14.61 -10.76 -5.71
N VAL A 195 15.60 -10.32 -6.49
CA VAL A 195 15.75 -8.92 -6.87
C VAL A 195 15.48 -8.80 -8.36
N TYR A 196 14.55 -7.92 -8.72
CA TYR A 196 14.19 -7.66 -10.10
C TYR A 196 14.43 -6.21 -10.47
N LYS A 197 15.06 -5.96 -11.61
CA LYS A 197 15.13 -4.62 -12.18
C LYS A 197 13.82 -4.35 -12.92
N THR A 198 13.09 -3.33 -12.47
CA THR A 198 11.80 -2.96 -13.04
C THR A 198 11.99 -1.80 -14.01
N GLN A 199 11.68 -2.01 -15.29
CA GLN A 199 11.75 -0.94 -16.29
C GLN A 199 10.57 0.00 -16.15
N TRP A 200 10.86 1.30 -15.99
CA TRP A 200 9.87 2.37 -15.87
C TRP A 200 9.66 3.04 -17.22
N ARG A 201 8.41 3.19 -17.66
CA ARG A 201 8.02 4.09 -18.77
C ARG A 201 6.97 5.07 -18.25
N TRP A 202 7.34 6.34 -18.13
CA TRP A 202 6.56 7.41 -17.48
C TRP A 202 5.22 7.72 -18.17
N TRP A 203 5.03 7.34 -19.43
CA TRP A 203 3.82 7.68 -20.20
C TRP A 203 2.61 6.73 -19.96
N TRP A 204 2.70 5.78 -19.01
CA TRP A 204 1.59 4.86 -18.68
C TRP A 204 1.11 4.88 -17.21
N GLU A 205 1.90 5.40 -16.25
CA GLU A 205 1.64 5.18 -14.81
C GLU A 205 1.68 6.46 -13.98
N GLN A 206 0.88 7.47 -14.34
CA GLN A 206 0.68 8.63 -13.46
C GLN A 206 -0.34 8.34 -12.33
N ASP A 207 -1.23 7.35 -12.52
CA ASP A 207 -2.36 7.12 -11.60
C ASP A 207 -2.21 5.93 -10.64
N ASN A 208 -1.14 5.13 -10.71
CA ASN A 208 -1.02 3.94 -9.84
C ASN A 208 0.45 3.54 -9.58
N GLN A 209 1.11 4.24 -8.65
CA GLN A 209 2.53 4.03 -8.29
C GLN A 209 2.86 2.64 -7.68
N TYR A 210 1.88 1.75 -7.55
CA TYR A 210 1.94 0.50 -6.79
C TYR A 210 1.53 -0.76 -7.56
N THR A 211 1.08 -0.66 -8.81
CA THR A 211 0.44 -1.82 -9.45
C THR A 211 1.44 -2.65 -10.24
N TYR A 212 2.15 -3.54 -9.55
CA TYR A 212 2.92 -4.62 -10.17
C TYR A 212 2.05 -5.82 -10.59
N ALA A 213 0.74 -5.63 -10.74
CA ALA A 213 -0.22 -6.67 -11.16
C ALA A 213 0.18 -7.38 -12.47
N ASN A 214 0.80 -6.64 -13.39
CA ASN A 214 1.26 -7.15 -14.68
C ASN A 214 2.74 -7.57 -14.66
N PHE A 215 3.34 -7.70 -13.48
CA PHE A 215 4.77 -8.00 -13.32
C PHE A 215 5.17 -9.33 -13.97
N THR A 216 4.31 -10.34 -13.94
CA THR A 216 4.53 -11.65 -14.58
C THR A 216 4.30 -11.63 -16.09
N GLN A 217 3.57 -10.65 -16.62
CA GLN A 217 3.26 -10.51 -18.06
C GLN A 217 4.27 -9.62 -18.78
N ASN A 218 5.02 -8.79 -18.05
CA ASN A 218 5.98 -7.89 -18.66
C ASN A 218 7.27 -8.65 -19.01
N GLN A 219 7.53 -8.85 -20.30
CA GLN A 219 8.79 -9.37 -20.86
C GLN A 219 10.04 -8.53 -20.49
N TYR A 220 9.85 -7.45 -19.73
CA TYR A 220 10.85 -6.42 -19.42
C TYR A 220 11.35 -6.44 -17.97
N ASN A 221 10.78 -7.29 -17.09
CA ASN A 221 11.29 -7.44 -15.73
C ASN A 221 12.45 -8.45 -15.72
N LYS A 222 13.66 -7.96 -15.46
CA LYS A 222 14.86 -8.79 -15.44
C LYS A 222 15.12 -9.26 -14.00
N LEU A 223 15.11 -10.58 -13.77
CA LEU A 223 15.66 -11.15 -12.54
C LEU A 223 17.15 -10.84 -12.49
N VAL A 224 17.56 -10.13 -11.44
CA VAL A 224 18.95 -9.70 -11.21
C VAL A 224 19.66 -10.72 -10.34
N GLU A 225 19.03 -11.11 -9.23
CA GLU A 225 19.63 -12.01 -8.26
C GLU A 225 18.55 -12.84 -7.55
N THR A 226 18.92 -14.07 -7.20
CA THR A 226 18.20 -14.90 -6.23
C THR A 226 19.16 -15.30 -5.11
N HIS A 227 18.74 -15.13 -3.86
CA HIS A 227 19.55 -15.41 -2.68
C HIS A 227 18.74 -16.13 -1.59
N GLN A 228 19.33 -17.09 -0.88
CA GLN A 228 18.67 -17.72 0.27
C GLN A 228 19.11 -17.07 1.58
N VAL A 229 18.15 -16.69 2.42
CA VAL A 229 18.40 -16.08 3.73
C VAL A 229 17.86 -16.98 4.83
N ASN A 230 18.71 -17.29 5.80
CA ASN A 230 18.29 -17.99 7.01
C ASN A 230 17.75 -16.98 8.03
N LEU A 231 16.49 -17.15 8.43
CA LEU A 231 15.86 -16.41 9.50
C LEU A 231 16.04 -17.19 10.80
N SER A 232 16.64 -16.57 11.81
CA SER A 232 16.73 -17.11 13.18
C SER A 232 15.77 -16.36 14.09
N ASN A 233 14.90 -17.10 14.78
CA ASN A 233 13.81 -16.56 15.60
C ASN A 233 13.01 -15.48 14.85
N GLY A 234 12.69 -15.81 13.59
CA GLY A 234 11.85 -14.97 12.73
C GLY A 234 12.54 -13.72 12.23
N LYS A 235 13.87 -13.57 12.37
CA LYS A 235 14.62 -12.41 11.88
C LYS A 235 15.80 -12.84 11.00
N GLY A 236 16.07 -12.06 9.97
CA GLY A 236 17.27 -12.17 9.16
C GLY A 236 17.52 -10.88 8.39
N SER A 237 18.54 -10.89 7.56
CA SER A 237 18.82 -9.76 6.66
C SER A 237 19.51 -10.21 5.40
N TYR A 238 19.21 -9.52 4.32
CA TYR A 238 19.88 -9.62 3.03
C TYR A 238 20.68 -8.33 2.77
N LYS A 239 21.81 -8.44 2.07
CA LYS A 239 22.61 -7.30 1.64
C LYS A 239 22.35 -7.06 0.16
N LEU A 240 21.66 -5.96 -0.15
CA LEU A 240 21.47 -5.53 -1.52
C LEU A 240 22.68 -4.70 -1.95
N ARG A 241 23.35 -5.09 -3.03
CA ARG A 241 24.39 -4.30 -3.68
C ARG A 241 24.10 -4.19 -5.16
N ILE A 242 24.01 -2.97 -5.65
CA ILE A 242 23.92 -2.66 -7.08
C ILE A 242 25.16 -1.85 -7.43
N ASP A 243 25.96 -2.34 -8.38
CA ASP A 243 27.17 -1.68 -8.85
C ASP A 243 26.90 -0.90 -10.15
N GLU A 244 27.67 0.15 -10.36
CA GLU A 244 27.65 0.91 -11.61
C GLU A 244 28.04 0.00 -12.80
N PRO A 245 27.47 0.19 -14.01
CA PRO A 245 26.62 1.31 -14.42
C PRO A 245 25.13 1.10 -14.14
N GLU A 246 24.74 0.07 -13.38
CA GLU A 246 23.33 -0.23 -13.11
C GLU A 246 22.72 0.78 -12.12
N TRP A 247 21.49 1.18 -12.37
CA TRP A 247 20.69 2.08 -11.52
C TRP A 247 19.20 1.91 -11.87
N GLY A 248 18.32 2.51 -11.08
CA GLY A 248 16.89 2.59 -11.31
C GLY A 248 16.06 1.94 -10.21
N ARG A 249 14.84 1.53 -10.57
CA ARG A 249 13.90 0.91 -9.65
C ARG A 249 14.10 -0.60 -9.61
N TYR A 250 14.21 -1.14 -8.40
CA TYR A 250 14.33 -2.56 -8.14
C TYR A 250 13.17 -3.01 -7.25
N LEU A 251 12.55 -4.14 -7.60
CA LEU A 251 11.58 -4.82 -6.75
C LEU A 251 12.29 -5.96 -6.04
N ILE A 252 12.23 -5.95 -4.70
CA ILE A 252 12.75 -7.03 -3.87
C ILE A 252 11.56 -7.84 -3.39
N LEU A 253 11.54 -9.13 -3.71
CA LEU A 253 10.54 -10.08 -3.23
C LEU A 253 11.18 -11.03 -2.22
N VAL A 254 10.43 -11.41 -1.19
CA VAL A 254 10.82 -12.43 -0.23
C VAL A 254 9.75 -13.51 -0.20
N ARG A 255 10.14 -14.76 -0.49
CA ARG A 255 9.25 -15.91 -0.62
C ARG A 255 9.57 -16.99 0.39
N ASP A 256 8.51 -17.65 0.86
CA ASP A 256 8.63 -18.94 1.53
C ASP A 256 8.99 -20.04 0.51
N LEU A 257 10.04 -20.82 0.78
CA LEU A 257 10.51 -21.89 -0.09
C LEU A 257 9.51 -23.06 -0.19
N ASN A 258 8.71 -23.28 0.85
CA ASN A 258 7.73 -24.38 0.89
C ASN A 258 6.35 -23.98 0.36
N GLY A 259 6.26 -22.83 -0.32
CA GLY A 259 5.00 -22.18 -0.66
C GLY A 259 4.39 -21.45 0.53
N GLY A 260 3.49 -20.49 0.25
CA GLY A 260 2.84 -19.67 1.27
C GLY A 260 2.96 -18.18 0.95
N HIS A 261 3.15 -17.38 1.99
CA HIS A 261 3.15 -15.93 1.87
C HIS A 261 4.41 -15.41 1.15
N VAL A 262 4.21 -14.40 0.31
CA VAL A 262 5.25 -13.64 -0.37
C VAL A 262 5.06 -12.18 0.03
N THR A 263 6.15 -11.45 0.22
CA THR A 263 6.11 -10.00 0.41
C THR A 263 7.05 -9.32 -0.55
N GLY A 264 6.82 -8.02 -0.80
CA GLY A 264 7.71 -7.25 -1.65
C GLY A 264 7.77 -5.78 -1.29
N LYS A 265 8.88 -5.16 -1.68
CA LYS A 265 9.05 -3.71 -1.60
C LYS A 265 9.98 -3.22 -2.71
N SER A 266 9.60 -2.12 -3.32
CA SER A 266 10.43 -1.44 -4.30
C SER A 266 11.42 -0.52 -3.61
N VAL A 267 12.62 -0.45 -4.16
CA VAL A 267 13.63 0.55 -3.83
C VAL A 267 14.08 1.23 -5.10
N TYR A 268 14.53 2.47 -4.98
CA TYR A 268 15.21 3.16 -6.07
C TYR A 268 16.69 3.29 -5.70
N VAL A 269 17.55 2.89 -6.64
CA VAL A 269 19.01 2.93 -6.47
C VAL A 269 19.58 3.83 -7.55
N ASP A 270 20.42 4.79 -7.18
CA ASP A 270 21.09 5.67 -8.14
C ASP A 270 22.58 5.81 -7.82
N TRP A 271 23.32 6.41 -8.74
CA TRP A 271 24.71 6.72 -8.50
C TRP A 271 24.83 7.77 -7.38
N PRO A 272 25.93 7.77 -6.60
CA PRO A 272 26.19 8.84 -5.66
C PRO A 272 26.11 10.21 -6.35
N GLY A 273 25.58 11.24 -5.69
CA GLY A 273 25.33 12.56 -6.31
C GLY A 273 26.54 13.30 -6.90
N TRP A 274 27.77 12.79 -6.71
CA TRP A 274 29.00 13.26 -7.35
C TRP A 274 29.33 12.55 -8.67
N ALA A 275 28.67 11.43 -8.97
CA ALA A 275 28.88 10.66 -10.18
C ALA A 275 28.17 11.35 -11.35
N GLN A 276 28.95 11.79 -12.33
CA GLN A 276 28.46 12.50 -13.51
C GLN A 276 27.93 11.47 -14.52
N ARG A 277 26.61 11.49 -14.80
CA ARG A 277 26.04 10.64 -15.85
C ARG A 277 26.46 11.19 -17.21
N GLU A 278 27.27 10.44 -17.96
CA GLU A 278 27.30 10.64 -19.41
C GLU A 278 25.92 10.23 -19.95
N GLN A 279 25.21 11.17 -20.56
CA GLN A 279 23.88 10.95 -21.11
C GLN A 279 23.98 9.89 -22.23
N GLY A 280 23.81 8.63 -21.85
CA GLY A 280 23.60 7.53 -22.78
C GLY A 280 22.33 7.75 -23.59
N ALA A 281 22.29 7.18 -24.80
CA ALA A 281 21.35 7.45 -25.88
C ALA A 281 19.85 7.11 -25.63
N ASN A 282 19.41 6.95 -24.38
CA ASN A 282 18.02 6.67 -24.01
C ASN A 282 17.36 7.92 -23.38
N PRO A 283 16.44 8.60 -24.09
CA PRO A 283 15.75 9.82 -23.61
C PRO A 283 14.98 9.62 -22.29
N THR A 284 14.52 8.40 -22.02
CA THR A 284 13.83 8.03 -20.77
C THR A 284 14.73 8.18 -19.54
N GLU A 285 16.05 8.09 -19.72
CA GLU A 285 17.05 8.14 -18.65
C GLU A 285 17.40 9.58 -18.24
N ALA A 286 17.28 10.55 -19.15
CA ALA A 286 17.61 11.96 -18.89
C ALA A 286 16.57 12.72 -18.03
N SER A 287 15.42 12.08 -17.72
CA SER A 287 14.23 12.78 -17.22
C SER A 287 14.02 12.72 -15.69
N MET A 288 14.89 12.03 -14.95
CA MET A 288 14.78 11.89 -13.49
C MET A 288 15.66 12.93 -12.77
N LEU A 289 15.34 14.21 -12.92
CA LEU A 289 15.95 15.27 -12.12
C LEU A 289 15.29 15.28 -10.73
N SER A 290 15.97 14.70 -9.73
CA SER A 290 15.53 14.80 -8.34
C SER A 290 15.86 16.20 -7.81
N PHE A 291 14.92 17.13 -7.94
CA PHE A 291 14.99 18.42 -7.28
C PHE A 291 14.83 18.21 -5.77
N THR A 292 15.69 18.83 -4.97
CA THR A 292 15.60 18.74 -3.51
C THR A 292 15.67 20.12 -2.88
N ALA A 293 15.02 20.28 -1.73
CA ALA A 293 15.12 21.46 -0.88
C ALA A 293 15.84 21.10 0.42
N ASN A 294 16.43 22.09 1.08
CA ASN A 294 17.14 21.93 2.35
C ASN A 294 16.23 21.52 3.54
N LYS A 295 14.91 21.69 3.45
CA LYS A 295 13.93 21.29 4.47
C LYS A 295 12.60 20.86 3.82
N GLU A 296 11.80 20.10 4.56
CA GLU A 296 10.45 19.70 4.14
C GLU A 296 9.40 20.82 4.35
N LYS A 297 9.61 21.69 5.35
CA LYS A 297 8.68 22.77 5.71
C LYS A 297 9.49 24.03 6.02
N PHE A 298 8.94 25.16 5.60
CA PHE A 298 9.55 26.47 5.79
C PHE A 298 8.57 27.43 6.45
N THR A 299 9.09 28.30 7.30
CA THR A 299 8.39 29.47 7.81
C THR A 299 8.75 30.68 6.96
N VAL A 300 7.81 31.62 6.82
CA VAL A 300 8.07 32.91 6.15
C VAL A 300 9.32 33.57 6.73
N GLY A 301 10.25 33.96 5.87
CA GLY A 301 11.55 34.56 6.20
C GLY A 301 12.73 33.58 6.20
N GLU A 302 12.49 32.27 6.19
CA GLU A 302 13.55 31.27 6.08
C GLU A 302 14.16 31.21 4.66
N ASP A 303 15.42 30.80 4.58
CA ASP A 303 16.09 30.51 3.30
C ASP A 303 15.73 29.11 2.79
N ILE A 304 15.21 29.07 1.58
CA ILE A 304 14.98 27.86 0.79
C ILE A 304 16.15 27.72 -0.17
N THR A 305 16.86 26.61 -0.07
CA THR A 305 17.94 26.24 -1.01
C THR A 305 17.48 25.06 -1.84
N LEU A 306 17.27 25.29 -3.13
CA LEU A 306 17.02 24.25 -4.11
C LEU A 306 18.34 23.70 -4.64
N THR A 307 18.46 22.37 -4.69
CA THR A 307 19.56 21.67 -5.35
C THR A 307 19.03 21.02 -6.61
N ILE A 308 19.58 21.44 -7.74
CA ILE A 308 19.16 21.08 -9.09
C ILE A 308 20.30 20.31 -9.76
N PRO A 309 20.13 19.04 -10.15
CA PRO A 309 21.11 18.37 -10.99
C PRO A 309 21.21 19.07 -12.34
N SER A 310 22.42 19.40 -12.78
CA SER A 310 22.59 20.25 -13.97
C SER A 310 23.90 20.02 -14.72
N ALA A 311 23.85 20.27 -16.04
CA ALA A 311 25.03 20.23 -16.90
C ALA A 311 25.86 21.53 -16.81
N LYS A 312 27.12 21.45 -17.22
CA LYS A 312 28.02 22.62 -17.29
C LYS A 312 27.58 23.58 -18.40
N ASN A 313 27.66 24.89 -18.15
CA ASN A 313 27.43 25.95 -19.14
C ASN A 313 25.99 26.02 -19.73
N GLY A 314 24.98 25.60 -18.97
CA GLY A 314 23.57 25.77 -19.33
C GLY A 314 22.94 26.98 -18.63
N ARG A 315 21.68 27.27 -18.99
CA ARG A 315 20.81 28.18 -18.23
C ARG A 315 19.58 27.43 -17.75
N ALA A 316 19.19 27.67 -16.50
CA ALA A 316 17.98 27.14 -15.91
C ALA A 316 17.00 28.28 -15.61
N LEU A 317 15.73 28.04 -15.90
CA LEU A 317 14.61 28.88 -15.47
C LEU A 317 13.96 28.24 -14.26
N ILE A 318 13.98 28.94 -13.13
CA ILE A 318 13.23 28.56 -11.92
C ILE A 318 11.95 29.39 -11.89
N SER A 319 10.80 28.73 -11.74
CA SER A 319 9.49 29.36 -11.66
C SER A 319 8.84 28.99 -10.33
N ILE A 320 8.65 29.97 -9.46
CA ILE A 320 7.91 29.77 -8.21
C ILE A 320 6.45 30.09 -8.50
N GLU A 321 5.58 29.10 -8.34
CA GLU A 321 4.17 29.18 -8.70
C GLU A 321 3.28 28.78 -7.53
N ASN A 322 2.11 29.40 -7.46
CA ASN A 322 1.00 28.85 -6.71
C ASN A 322 -0.06 28.36 -7.72
N GLY A 323 -1.03 27.57 -7.28
CA GLY A 323 -2.07 26.98 -8.16
C GLY A 323 -2.98 27.98 -8.90
N SER A 324 -2.66 29.28 -8.91
CA SER A 324 -3.38 30.32 -9.65
C SER A 324 -2.48 31.25 -10.48
N ARG A 325 -1.18 31.40 -10.17
CA ARG A 325 -0.26 32.31 -10.88
C ARG A 325 1.20 31.99 -10.62
N VAL A 326 2.06 32.46 -11.52
CA VAL A 326 3.51 32.56 -11.31
C VAL A 326 3.80 33.70 -10.34
N LEU A 327 4.49 33.40 -9.24
CA LEU A 327 4.89 34.39 -8.24
C LEU A 327 6.22 35.05 -8.62
N LYS A 328 7.22 34.25 -9.00
CA LYS A 328 8.55 34.75 -9.38
C LYS A 328 9.21 33.83 -10.40
N THR A 329 10.07 34.40 -11.23
CA THR A 329 10.91 33.65 -12.17
C THR A 329 12.35 34.12 -12.08
N PHE A 330 13.28 33.17 -12.19
CA PHE A 330 14.71 33.44 -12.13
C PHE A 330 15.43 32.68 -13.23
N TRP A 331 16.30 33.38 -13.95
CA TRP A 331 17.29 32.74 -14.80
C TRP A 331 18.58 32.60 -14.02
N ILE A 332 19.11 31.38 -13.98
CA ILE A 332 20.39 31.09 -13.34
C ILE A 332 21.31 30.34 -14.28
N ASP A 333 22.61 30.56 -14.12
CA ASP A 333 23.63 29.78 -14.80
C ASP A 333 23.83 28.45 -14.08
N THR A 334 23.95 27.37 -14.86
CA THR A 334 24.11 26.04 -14.29
C THR A 334 25.58 25.65 -14.14
N LYS A 335 25.87 24.98 -13.02
CA LYS A 335 27.17 24.38 -12.74
C LYS A 335 27.16 22.90 -13.11
N ALA A 336 28.33 22.37 -13.44
CA ALA A 336 28.50 20.94 -13.69
C ALA A 336 28.15 20.13 -12.44
N GLY A 337 27.38 19.06 -12.60
CA GLY A 337 26.94 18.20 -11.51
C GLY A 337 25.66 18.73 -10.86
N GLN A 338 25.78 19.76 -10.03
CA GLN A 338 24.65 20.34 -9.31
C GLN A 338 24.74 21.87 -9.22
N THR A 339 23.58 22.51 -9.35
CA THR A 339 23.39 23.95 -9.11
C THR A 339 22.55 24.13 -7.86
N GLN A 340 23.05 24.94 -6.92
CA GLN A 340 22.27 25.37 -5.77
C GLN A 340 21.78 26.79 -5.97
N TYR A 341 20.49 27.00 -5.76
CA TYR A 341 19.86 28.31 -5.80
C TYR A 341 19.12 28.57 -4.51
N SER A 342 19.36 29.72 -3.89
CA SER A 342 18.73 30.09 -2.62
C SER A 342 17.84 31.31 -2.78
N PHE A 343 16.65 31.25 -2.20
CA PHE A 343 15.70 32.36 -2.13
C PHE A 343 14.96 32.35 -0.80
N LYS A 344 14.32 33.47 -0.45
CA LYS A 344 13.56 33.61 0.79
C LYS A 344 12.14 33.08 0.65
N ALA A 345 11.68 32.38 1.68
CA ALA A 345 10.26 32.05 1.84
C ALA A 345 9.46 33.34 2.10
N GLU A 346 8.66 33.78 1.15
CA GLU A 346 7.87 35.01 1.24
C GLU A 346 6.41 34.73 1.65
N LYS A 347 5.70 35.75 2.12
CA LYS A 347 4.31 35.59 2.60
C LYS A 347 3.37 35.11 1.50
N GLU A 348 3.65 35.51 0.28
CA GLU A 348 2.91 35.21 -0.94
C GLU A 348 3.05 33.73 -1.35
N MET A 349 4.00 33.01 -0.74
CA MET A 349 4.23 31.58 -0.95
C MET A 349 3.37 30.68 -0.04
N ALA A 350 2.56 31.26 0.85
CA ALA A 350 1.65 30.51 1.70
C ALA A 350 0.34 30.15 0.97
N PRO A 351 -0.31 29.00 1.30
CA PRO A 351 0.14 27.99 2.25
C PRO A 351 1.19 27.03 1.65
N ASN A 352 1.28 26.93 0.31
CA ASN A 352 2.23 26.11 -0.41
C ASN A 352 2.60 26.77 -1.75
N VAL A 353 3.77 26.44 -2.29
CA VAL A 353 4.23 26.79 -3.63
C VAL A 353 4.92 25.62 -4.30
N PHE A 354 4.98 25.67 -5.63
CA PHE A 354 5.76 24.78 -6.48
C PHE A 354 6.93 25.58 -7.05
N ALA A 355 8.11 24.97 -7.18
CA ALA A 355 9.33 25.64 -7.61
C ALA A 355 10.14 24.77 -8.57
#